data_AF-A0A957FLH3-F1
#
_entry.id   AF-A0A957FLH3-F1
#
_cell.length_a   1.000
_cell.length_b   1.000
_cell.length_c   1.000
_cell.angle_alpha   90.00
_cell.angle_beta   90.00
_cell.angle_gamma   90.00
#
_symmetry.space_group_name_H-M   'P 1'
#
loop_
_entity.id
_entity.type
_entity.pdbx_description
1 polymer ?
#
loop_
_entity_poly.entity_id
_entity_poly.type
_entity_poly.pdbx_seq_one_letter_code
_entity_poly.pdbx_strand_id
1 'polypeptide(L)'
;MKTITLTIPEELLMDVKIPRQRWQADLKRELALQLYRENMISFANAHRLAEMSKVEFHYLLGEREIPRQYDMEDYEKDLENLTKWSSQS
;
A
#
# COMPACT_ATOMS: atom_id res chain seq x y z
N MET A 1 -6.79 -17.15 -3.04
CA MET A 1 -5.81 -16.14 -2.58
C MET A 1 -5.28 -16.58 -1.22
N LYS A 2 -3.96 -16.50 -0.99
CA LYS A 2 -3.36 -16.76 0.34
C LYS A 2 -3.19 -15.42 1.06
N THR A 3 -3.51 -15.36 2.34
CA THR A 3 -3.42 -14.15 3.15
C THR A 3 -2.35 -14.29 4.24
N ILE A 4 -1.74 -13.17 4.61
CA ILE A 4 -0.84 -13.05 5.75
C ILE A 4 -1.57 -12.25 6.82
N THR A 5 -1.53 -12.72 8.07
CA THR A 5 -2.16 -12.03 9.22
C THR A 5 -1.07 -11.41 10.09
N LEU A 6 -1.17 -10.11 10.34
CA LEU A 6 -0.34 -9.38 11.29
C LEU A 6 -1.17 -9.11 12.54
N THR A 7 -0.71 -9.58 13.70
CA THR A 7 -1.36 -9.33 14.99
C THR A 7 -0.57 -8.32 15.77
N ILE A 8 -1.22 -7.22 16.17
CA ILE A 8 -0.64 -6.17 16.98
C ILE A 8 -1.40 -6.15 18.31
N PRO A 9 -0.72 -6.36 19.46
CA PRO A 9 -1.35 -6.22 20.76
C PRO A 9 -1.92 -4.82 20.96
N GLU A 10 -3.18 -4.74 21.38
CA GLU A 10 -3.88 -3.48 21.56
C GLU A 10 -3.24 -2.58 22.62
N GLU A 11 -2.64 -3.17 23.65
CA GLU A 11 -1.89 -2.46 24.68
C GLU A 11 -0.79 -1.54 24.12
N LEU A 12 -0.20 -1.89 22.96
CA LEU A 12 0.81 -1.07 22.28
C LEU A 12 0.22 0.13 21.52
N LEU A 13 -1.10 0.14 21.32
CA LEU A 13 -1.82 1.17 20.58
C LEU A 13 -2.65 2.08 21.48
N MET A 14 -2.62 1.88 22.82
CA MET A 14 -3.43 2.70 23.74
C MET A 14 -3.05 4.18 23.74
N ASP A 15 -1.79 4.51 23.45
CA ASP A 15 -1.31 5.90 23.36
C ASP A 15 -1.52 6.54 21.97
N VAL A 16 -2.03 5.76 21.02
CA VAL A 16 -2.23 6.22 19.64
C VAL A 16 -3.45 7.14 19.59
N LYS A 17 -3.25 8.36 19.06
CA LYS A 17 -4.30 9.37 18.86
C LYS A 17 -5.23 9.06 17.68
N ILE A 18 -5.61 7.80 17.50
CA ILE A 18 -6.51 7.33 16.45
C ILE A 18 -7.69 6.64 17.13
N PRO A 19 -8.95 6.94 16.77
CA PRO A 19 -10.10 6.21 17.27
C PRO A 19 -9.98 4.71 16.94
N ARG A 20 -10.34 3.83 17.89
CA ARG A 20 -10.22 2.38 17.75
C ARG A 20 -10.86 1.81 16.48
N GLN A 21 -11.96 2.42 16.02
CA GLN A 21 -12.67 2.04 14.79
C GLN A 21 -11.82 2.26 13.53
N ARG A 22 -10.81 3.14 13.60
CA ARG A 22 -9.93 3.50 12.48
C ARG A 22 -8.56 2.84 12.52
N TRP A 23 -8.20 2.16 13.61
CA TRP A 23 -6.86 1.55 13.76
C TRP A 23 -6.49 0.67 12.59
N GLN A 24 -7.36 -0.25 12.19
CA GLN A 24 -7.04 -1.17 11.10
C GLN A 24 -6.84 -0.43 9.76
N ALA A 25 -7.72 0.52 9.43
CA ALA A 25 -7.64 1.28 8.19
C ALA A 25 -6.39 2.16 8.16
N ASP A 26 -6.13 2.91 9.24
CA ASP A 26 -5.00 3.84 9.30
C ASP A 26 -3.68 3.07 9.37
N LEU A 27 -3.60 1.94 10.09
CA LEU A 27 -2.40 1.08 10.10
C LEU A 27 -2.11 0.46 8.73
N LYS A 28 -3.15 0.01 7.99
CA LYS A 28 -2.97 -0.47 6.61
C LYS A 28 -2.45 0.64 5.69
N ARG A 29 -2.94 1.87 5.84
CA ARG A 29 -2.48 3.03 5.08
C ARG A 29 -1.01 3.34 5.37
N GLU A 30 -0.63 3.41 6.64
CA GLU A 30 0.77 3.64 7.04
C GLU A 30 1.69 2.52 6.52
N LEU A 31 1.25 1.27 6.61
CA LEU A 31 2.00 0.14 6.06
C LEU A 31 2.16 0.25 4.55
N ALA A 32 1.09 0.59 3.82
CA ALA A 32 1.14 0.75 2.37
C ALA A 32 2.07 1.89 1.95
N LEU A 33 2.02 3.03 2.64
CA LEU A 33 2.93 4.16 2.39
C LEU A 33 4.38 3.77 2.64
N GLN A 34 4.65 3.09 3.75
CA GLN A 34 6.00 2.66 4.11
C GLN A 34 6.55 1.68 3.07
N LEU A 35 5.78 0.65 2.69
CA LEU A 35 6.21 -0.32 1.68
C LEU A 35 6.43 0.31 0.30
N TYR A 36 5.59 1.28 -0.09
CA TYR A 36 5.78 2.02 -1.34
C TYR A 36 7.02 2.91 -1.30
N ARG A 37 7.24 3.64 -0.19
CA ARG A 37 8.40 4.52 -0.02
C ARG A 37 9.72 3.77 -0.13
N GLU A 38 9.78 2.55 0.41
CA GLU A 38 10.94 1.67 0.33
C GLU A 38 11.03 0.86 -0.98
N ASN A 39 10.21 1.19 -2.00
CA ASN A 39 10.15 0.49 -3.30
C ASN A 39 9.89 -1.01 -3.22
N MET A 40 9.22 -1.49 -2.16
CA MET A 40 8.94 -2.90 -1.96
C MET A 40 7.70 -3.37 -2.72
N ILE A 41 6.77 -2.45 -3.00
CA ILE A 41 5.53 -2.72 -3.72
C ILE A 41 5.23 -1.61 -4.74
N SER A 42 4.60 -1.99 -5.86
CA SER A 42 4.16 -1.02 -6.87
C SER A 42 3.03 -0.12 -6.34
N PHE A 43 2.83 1.03 -6.98
CA PHE A 43 1.72 1.94 -6.67
C PHE A 43 0.36 1.23 -6.73
N ALA A 44 0.17 0.35 -7.74
CA ALA A 44 -1.04 -0.45 -7.92
C ALA A 44 -1.33 -1.35 -6.72
N ASN A 45 -0.30 -1.95 -6.12
CA ASN A 45 -0.42 -2.79 -4.94
C ASN A 45 -0.57 -1.95 -3.65
N ALA A 46 0.11 -0.81 -3.57
CA ALA A 46 0.04 0.10 -2.42
C ALA A 46 -1.36 0.69 -2.21
N HIS A 47 -1.99 1.23 -3.26
CA HIS A 47 -3.34 1.79 -3.11
C HIS A 47 -4.38 0.71 -2.77
N ARG A 48 -4.21 -0.52 -3.28
CA ARG A 48 -5.06 -1.67 -2.95
C ARG A 48 -4.88 -2.10 -1.50
N LEU A 49 -3.63 -2.15 -1.00
CA LEU A 49 -3.32 -2.48 0.39
C LEU A 49 -3.87 -1.43 1.36
N ALA A 50 -3.81 -0.15 0.98
CA ALA A 50 -4.39 0.96 1.72
C ALA A 50 -5.93 0.98 1.69
N GLU A 51 -6.56 0.13 0.87
CA GLU A 51 -8.01 0.09 0.62
C GLU A 51 -8.53 1.45 0.12
N MET A 52 -7.76 2.11 -0.76
CA MET A 52 -8.03 3.43 -1.31
C MET A 52 -8.10 3.40 -2.83
N SER A 53 -8.85 4.34 -3.41
CA SER A 53 -8.77 4.60 -4.84
C SER A 53 -7.39 5.14 -5.20
N LYS A 54 -7.00 5.02 -6.48
CA LYS A 54 -5.74 5.57 -6.98
C LYS A 54 -5.62 7.07 -6.67
N VAL A 55 -6.71 7.83 -6.82
CA VAL A 55 -6.73 9.28 -6.59
C VAL A 55 -6.53 9.62 -5.12
N GLU A 56 -7.23 8.93 -4.22
CA GLU A 56 -7.08 9.16 -2.78
C GLU A 56 -5.67 8.81 -2.30
N PHE A 57 -5.12 7.68 -2.75
CA PHE A 57 -3.76 7.28 -2.36
C PHE A 57 -2.70 8.25 -2.91
N HIS A 58 -2.93 8.78 -4.10
CA HIS A 58 -2.09 9.80 -4.69
C HIS A 58 -2.08 11.11 -3.90
N TYR A 59 -3.25 11.53 -3.42
CA TYR A 59 -3.37 12.69 -2.53
C TYR A 59 -2.62 12.44 -1.22
N LEU A 60 -2.78 11.25 -0.65
CA LEU A 60 -2.11 10.84 0.59
C LEU A 60 -0.56 10.85 0.46
N LEU A 61 -0.01 10.44 -0.68
CA LEU A 61 1.43 10.57 -0.94
C LEU A 61 1.89 12.03 -0.92
N GLY A 62 1.07 12.93 -1.48
CA GLY A 62 1.31 14.37 -1.45
C GLY A 62 1.26 14.95 -0.03
N GLU A 63 0.27 14.57 0.77
CA GLU A 63 0.16 14.99 2.18
C GLU A 63 1.35 14.54 3.04
N ARG A 64 1.95 13.39 2.70
CA ARG A 64 3.09 12.82 3.44
C ARG A 64 4.45 13.17 2.85
N GLU A 65 4.48 14.07 1.86
CA GLU A 65 5.70 14.49 1.16
C GLU A 65 6.54 13.32 0.63
N ILE A 66 5.89 12.20 0.31
CA ILE A 66 6.56 11.04 -0.25
C ILE A 66 6.78 11.34 -1.74
N PRO A 67 8.04 11.51 -2.19
CA PRO A 67 8.31 11.86 -3.57
C PRO A 67 7.76 10.75 -4.46
N ARG A 68 7.01 11.17 -5.48
CA ARG A 68 6.60 10.27 -6.56
C ARG A 68 7.86 9.81 -7.27
N GLN A 69 8.23 8.56 -7.01
CA GLN A 69 9.13 7.86 -7.90
C GLN A 69 8.36 7.67 -9.21
N TYR A 70 8.84 8.29 -10.29
CA TYR A 70 8.02 8.57 -11.47
C TYR A 70 7.44 7.29 -12.10
N ASP A 71 6.18 7.41 -12.48
CA ASP A 71 5.13 6.38 -12.63
C ASP A 71 5.06 5.77 -14.05
N MET A 72 6.20 5.47 -14.68
CA MET A 72 6.21 4.91 -16.06
C MET A 72 6.97 3.58 -16.17
N GLU A 73 8.12 3.44 -15.49
CA GLU A 73 8.93 2.21 -15.56
C GLU A 73 8.29 1.04 -14.77
N ASP A 74 7.46 1.31 -13.77
CA ASP A 74 6.76 0.27 -12.99
C ASP A 74 5.42 -0.15 -13.60
N TYR A 75 4.76 0.72 -14.38
CA TYR A 75 3.52 0.36 -15.09
C TYR A 75 3.82 -0.64 -16.23
N GLU A 76 4.99 -0.54 -16.87
CA GLU A 76 5.47 -1.50 -17.88
C GLU A 76 5.88 -2.85 -17.25
N LYS A 77 6.51 -2.84 -16.07
CA LYS A 77 6.86 -4.08 -15.34
C LYS A 77 5.65 -4.86 -14.84
N ASP A 78 4.60 -4.19 -14.38
CA ASP A 78 3.36 -4.85 -13.96
C ASP A 78 2.59 -5.45 -15.16
N LEU A 79 2.71 -4.88 -16.37
CA LEU A 79 2.15 -5.47 -17.60
C LEU A 79 2.98 -6.66 -18.12
N GLU A 80 4.31 -6.59 -18.02
CA GLU A 80 5.20 -7.73 -18.35
C GLU A 80 4.94 -8.95 -17.46
N ASN A 81 4.67 -8.75 -16.17
CA ASN A 81 4.39 -9.86 -15.25
C ASN A 81 3.03 -10.52 -15.55
N LEU A 82 2.03 -9.75 -15.98
CA LEU A 82 0.72 -10.27 -16.38
C LEU A 82 0.78 -11.07 -17.70
N THR A 83 1.60 -10.65 -18.67
CA THR A 83 1.78 -11.34 -19.96
C THR A 83 2.62 -12.61 -19.86
N LYS A 84 3.60 -12.65 -18.95
CA LYS A 84 4.38 -13.88 -18.64
C LYS A 84 3.52 -14.96 -17.98
N TRP A 85 2.50 -14.58 -17.20
CA TRP A 85 1.56 -15.53 -16.61
C TRP A 85 0.57 -16.11 -17.61
N SER A 86 0.14 -15.35 -18.62
CA SER A 86 -0.78 -15.84 -19.65
C SER A 86 -0.13 -16.68 -20.75
N SER A 87 1.21 -16.75 -20.81
CA SER A 87 1.99 -17.52 -21.78
C SER A 87 2.60 -18.82 -21.21
N GLN A 88 2.34 -19.11 -19.93
CA GLN A 88 2.69 -20.36 -19.23
C GLN A 88 1.46 -21.16 -18.75
N SER A 89 0.28 -20.89 -19.30
CA SER A 89 -0.94 -21.72 -19.20
C SER A 89 -1.47 -22.00 -20.59
#